data_AF-A0A3R6WWY9-F1
#
_entry.id   AF-A0A3R6WWY9-F1
#
_cell.length_a   1.000
_cell.length_b   1.000
_cell.length_c   1.000
_cell.angle_alpha   90.00
_cell.angle_beta   90.00
_cell.angle_gamma   90.00
#
_symmetry.space_group_name_H-M   'P 1'
#
loop_
_entity.id
_entity.type
_entity.pdbx_description
1 polymer ?
#
loop_
_entity_poly.entity_id
_entity_poly.type
_entity_poly.pdbx_seq_one_letter_code
_entity_poly.pdbx_strand_id
1 'polypeptide(L)'
;MCLNPVLGSRAYQARRQELLRLVSTDAVLGDRDMIHRNHAERYAKSLEKSQAYVTLLERHEIVDPDEQTFVYQVIGEPLPIDVHRAMFNPTLKTQMDDDQRAI
;
A
#
# COMPACT_ATOMS: atom_id res chain seq x y z
N MET A 1 9.94 4.21 -23.98
CA MET A 1 10.07 3.21 -22.90
C MET A 1 9.97 1.81 -23.49
N CYS A 2 10.94 0.94 -23.22
CA CYS A 2 10.92 -0.45 -23.71
C CYS A 2 9.93 -1.29 -22.91
N LEU A 3 9.12 -2.11 -23.59
CA LEU A 3 8.14 -3.01 -22.98
C LEU A 3 8.89 -4.17 -22.30
N ASN A 4 8.60 -4.44 -21.02
CA ASN A 4 9.07 -5.67 -20.37
C ASN A 4 8.04 -6.79 -20.54
N PRO A 5 8.29 -7.83 -21.35
CA PRO A 5 7.31 -8.88 -21.60
C PRO A 5 6.94 -9.71 -20.34
N VAL A 6 7.80 -9.73 -19.30
CA VAL A 6 7.53 -10.43 -18.04
C VAL A 6 6.47 -9.72 -17.20
N LEU A 7 6.42 -8.38 -17.29
CA LEU A 7 5.52 -7.58 -16.46
C LEU A 7 4.10 -7.47 -17.02
N GLY A 8 3.83 -8.02 -18.21
CA GLY A 8 2.51 -7.99 -18.84
C GLY A 8 2.32 -6.83 -19.82
N SER A 9 1.06 -6.43 -20.03
CA SER A 9 0.68 -5.49 -21.09
C SER A 9 1.29 -4.09 -20.90
N ARG A 10 1.35 -3.31 -21.99
CA ARG A 10 1.80 -1.92 -21.94
C ARG A 10 0.96 -1.07 -20.98
N ALA A 11 -0.36 -1.27 -20.99
CA ALA A 11 -1.28 -0.55 -20.12
C ALA A 11 -1.00 -0.85 -18.64
N TYR A 12 -0.78 -2.13 -18.31
CA TYR A 12 -0.43 -2.54 -16.96
C TYR A 12 0.90 -1.93 -16.49
N GLN A 13 1.93 -1.92 -17.34
CA GLN A 13 3.22 -1.30 -17.01
C GLN A 13 3.11 0.22 -16.84
N ALA A 14 2.29 0.89 -17.65
CA ALA A 14 2.03 2.32 -17.52
C ALA A 14 1.31 2.63 -16.19
N ARG A 15 0.30 1.84 -15.84
CA ARG A 15 -0.43 1.97 -14.57
C ARG A 15 0.49 1.77 -13.36
N ARG A 16 1.36 0.74 -13.36
CA ARG A 16 2.34 0.55 -12.29
C ARG A 16 3.32 1.71 -12.14
N GLN A 17 3.73 2.34 -13.25
CA GLN A 17 4.58 3.53 -13.15
C GLN A 17 3.85 4.74 -12.57
N GLU A 18 2.58 4.90 -12.91
CA GLU A 18 1.74 5.93 -12.31
C GLU A 18 1.63 5.73 -10.79
N LEU A 19 1.30 4.52 -10.35
CA LEU A 19 1.19 4.17 -8.93
C LEU A 19 2.53 4.37 -8.19
N LEU A 20 3.64 3.92 -8.80
CA LEU A 20 4.98 4.16 -8.24
C LEU A 20 5.26 5.66 -8.11
N ARG A 21 4.90 6.45 -9.12
CA ARG A 21 5.08 7.90 -9.10
C ARG A 21 4.32 8.51 -7.94
N LEU A 22 3.04 8.17 -7.75
CA LEU A 22 2.21 8.66 -6.64
C LEU A 22 2.92 8.44 -5.29
N VAL A 23 3.42 7.23 -5.04
CA VAL A 23 4.14 6.91 -3.79
C VAL A 23 5.46 7.67 -3.69
N SER A 24 6.25 7.71 -4.77
CA SER A 24 7.58 8.35 -4.74
C SER A 24 7.54 9.86 -4.56
N THR A 25 6.47 10.52 -4.99
CA THR A 25 6.28 11.97 -4.87
C THR A 25 5.53 12.38 -3.61
N ASP A 26 4.95 11.42 -2.88
CA ASP A 26 4.29 11.69 -1.60
C ASP A 26 5.34 11.99 -0.53
N ALA A 27 5.14 13.08 0.22
CA ALA A 27 6.10 13.56 1.22
C ALA A 27 6.32 12.57 2.39
N VAL A 28 5.33 11.73 2.69
CA VAL A 28 5.39 10.75 3.78
C VAL A 28 5.83 9.39 3.23
N LEU A 29 5.17 8.90 2.19
CA LEU A 29 5.43 7.56 1.64
C LEU A 29 6.73 7.48 0.84
N GLY A 30 7.16 8.59 0.25
CA GLY A 30 8.42 8.70 -0.49
C GLY A 30 9.67 8.73 0.41
N ASP A 31 9.52 8.98 1.71
CA ASP A 31 10.61 9.01 2.69
C ASP A 31 11.30 7.64 2.81
N ARG A 32 12.59 7.56 2.47
CA ARG A 32 13.42 6.34 2.58
C ARG A 32 14.42 6.37 3.73
N ASP A 33 14.36 7.39 4.59
CA ASP A 33 15.38 7.67 5.58
C ASP A 33 15.21 6.88 6.90
N MET A 34 14.78 5.62 6.81
CA MET A 34 14.52 4.80 8.00
C MET A 34 15.78 4.37 8.74
N ILE A 35 16.93 4.37 8.07
CA ILE A 35 18.19 3.90 8.65
C ILE A 35 18.73 4.86 9.71
N HIS A 36 18.36 6.14 9.65
CA HIS A 36 18.81 7.16 10.61
C HIS A 36 17.88 7.32 11.82
N ARG A 37 16.86 6.46 11.95
CA ARG A 37 15.85 6.50 13.03
C ARG A 37 16.04 5.35 14.02
N ASN A 38 15.84 5.63 15.30
CA ASN A 38 15.76 4.61 16.34
C ASN A 38 14.43 3.82 16.26
N HIS A 39 14.26 2.78 17.08
CA HIS A 39 13.06 1.94 17.03
C HIS A 39 11.75 2.71 17.27
N ALA A 40 11.71 3.62 18.24
CA ALA A 40 10.52 4.40 18.55
C ALA A 40 10.18 5.38 17.42
N GLU A 41 11.19 6.06 16.86
CA GLU A 41 11.06 6.95 15.72
C GLU A 41 10.60 6.22 14.45
N ARG A 42 11.16 5.03 14.19
CA ARG A 42 10.76 4.17 13.08
C ARG A 42 9.30 3.73 13.23
N TYR A 43 8.90 3.32 14.44
CA TYR A 43 7.53 2.92 14.68
C TYR A 43 6.56 4.10 14.49
N ALA A 44 6.87 5.28 15.06
CA ALA A 44 6.08 6.48 14.85
C ALA A 44 5.96 6.85 13.37
N LYS A 45 7.06 6.80 12.61
CA LYS A 45 7.04 7.07 11.17
C LYS A 45 6.24 6.02 10.39
N SER A 46 6.29 4.75 10.80
CA SER A 46 5.52 3.68 10.18
C SER A 46 4.00 3.83 10.40
N LEU A 47 3.58 4.41 11.53
CA LEU A 47 2.18 4.76 11.79
C LEU A 47 1.73 5.90 10.87
N GLU A 48 2.54 6.96 10.74
CA GLU A 48 2.29 8.06 9.82
C GLU A 48 2.16 7.56 8.37
N LYS A 49 3.08 6.68 7.93
CA LYS A 49 3.01 6.05 6.62
C LYS A 49 1.80 5.12 6.44
N SER A 50 1.37 4.42 7.50
CA SER A 50 0.16 3.59 7.43
C SER A 50 -1.08 4.44 7.17
N GLN A 51 -1.20 5.59 7.84
CA GLN A 51 -2.26 6.55 7.58
C GLN A 51 -2.17 7.13 6.16
N ALA A 52 -0.98 7.60 5.76
CA ALA A 52 -0.76 8.17 4.44
C ALA A 52 -1.06 7.16 3.32
N TYR A 53 -0.77 5.87 3.52
CA TYR A 53 -1.13 4.81 2.59
C TYR A 53 -2.64 4.71 2.40
N VAL A 54 -3.42 4.62 3.49
CA VAL A 54 -4.89 4.55 3.43
C VAL A 54 -5.45 5.80 2.75
N THR A 55 -5.00 6.99 3.13
CA THR A 55 -5.43 8.25 2.53
C THR A 55 -5.08 8.35 1.05
N LEU A 56 -3.92 7.82 0.62
CA LEU A 56 -3.55 7.77 -0.79
C LEU A 56 -4.50 6.87 -1.59
N LEU A 57 -4.83 5.68 -1.05
CA LEU A 57 -5.77 4.77 -1.70
C LEU A 57 -7.15 5.41 -1.86
N GLU A 58 -7.66 6.05 -0.81
CA GLU A 58 -8.95 6.75 -0.82
C GLU A 58 -8.95 7.91 -1.83
N ARG A 59 -7.93 8.78 -1.78
CA ARG A 59 -7.83 9.97 -2.63
C ARG A 59 -7.78 9.64 -4.12
N HIS A 60 -7.13 8.53 -4.47
CA HIS A 60 -6.95 8.10 -5.86
C HIS A 60 -7.89 6.98 -6.28
N GLU A 61 -8.88 6.64 -5.44
CA GLU A 61 -9.89 5.61 -5.69
C GLU A 61 -9.27 4.26 -6.08
N ILE A 62 -8.16 3.89 -5.43
CA ILE A 62 -7.43 2.66 -5.72
C ILE A 62 -8.13 1.51 -4.97
N VAL A 63 -9.12 0.93 -5.62
CA VAL A 63 -9.97 -0.15 -5.06
C VAL A 63 -9.49 -1.56 -5.42
N ASP A 64 -8.66 -1.69 -6.45
CA ASP A 64 -8.15 -2.98 -6.91
C ASP A 64 -7.12 -3.56 -5.91
N PRO A 65 -7.31 -4.79 -5.39
CA PRO A 65 -6.41 -5.38 -4.40
C PRO A 65 -4.96 -5.56 -4.86
N ASP A 66 -4.73 -5.82 -6.15
CA ASP A 66 -3.38 -5.98 -6.70
C ASP A 66 -2.67 -4.64 -6.80
N GLU A 67 -3.39 -3.58 -7.20
CA GLU A 67 -2.88 -2.21 -7.16
C GLU A 67 -2.58 -1.75 -5.74
N GLN A 68 -3.48 -2.00 -4.78
CA GLN A 68 -3.25 -1.71 -3.35
C GLN A 68 -2.00 -2.42 -2.84
N THR A 69 -1.84 -3.70 -3.19
CA THR A 69 -0.65 -4.49 -2.83
C THR A 69 0.61 -3.93 -3.47
N PHE A 70 0.56 -3.53 -4.74
CA PHE A 70 1.70 -2.92 -5.40
C PHE A 70 2.08 -1.58 -4.76
N VAL A 71 1.11 -0.70 -4.49
CA VAL A 71 1.31 0.58 -3.79
C VAL A 71 1.98 0.34 -2.43
N TYR A 72 1.51 -0.64 -1.66
CA TYR A 72 2.12 -1.00 -0.39
C TYR A 72 3.58 -1.46 -0.55
N GLN A 73 3.83 -2.39 -1.49
CA GLN A 73 5.17 -2.93 -1.73
C GLN A 73 6.18 -1.85 -2.11
N VAL A 74 5.78 -0.86 -2.91
CA VAL A 74 6.70 0.20 -3.32
C VAL A 74 7.05 1.16 -2.19
N ILE A 75 6.30 1.23 -1.08
CA ILE A 75 6.72 1.97 0.14
C ILE A 75 8.04 1.39 0.68
N GLY A 76 8.35 0.12 0.38
CA GLY A 76 9.67 -0.48 0.56
C GLY A 76 10.06 -0.82 2.00
N GLU A 77 9.10 -0.83 2.90
CA GLU A 77 9.30 -1.25 4.29
C GLU A 77 8.00 -1.84 4.86
N PRO A 78 8.09 -2.75 5.84
CA PRO A 78 6.91 -3.27 6.51
C PRO A 78 6.29 -2.19 7.39
N LEU A 79 4.99 -1.98 7.21
CA LEU A 79 4.15 -1.11 8.02
C LEU A 79 3.28 -1.92 8.99
N PRO A 80 2.91 -1.39 10.17
CA PRO A 80 2.09 -2.09 11.15
C PRO A 80 0.69 -2.49 10.64
N ILE A 81 0.21 -1.86 9.57
CA ILE A 81 -1.08 -2.21 8.93
C ILE A 81 -1.03 -3.50 8.08
N ASP A 82 0.13 -4.13 7.88
CA ASP A 82 0.27 -5.22 6.89
C ASP A 82 -0.68 -6.39 7.13
N VAL A 83 -0.70 -6.91 8.36
CA VAL A 83 -1.58 -8.03 8.72
C VAL A 83 -3.05 -7.61 8.66
N HIS A 84 -3.37 -6.36 8.98
CA HIS A 84 -4.72 -5.85 8.87
C HIS A 84 -5.21 -5.88 7.41
N ARG A 85 -4.40 -5.38 6.46
CA ARG A 85 -4.78 -5.39 5.03
C ARG A 85 -4.71 -6.77 4.38
N ALA A 86 -3.74 -7.60 4.75
CA ALA A 86 -3.44 -8.85 4.05
C ALA A 86 -4.15 -10.07 4.64
N MET A 87 -4.57 -10.00 5.90
CA MET A 87 -5.19 -11.13 6.61
C MET A 87 -6.53 -10.75 7.23
N PHE A 88 -6.59 -9.68 8.04
CA PHE A 88 -7.81 -9.32 8.76
C PHE A 88 -8.95 -8.97 7.79
N ASN A 89 -8.77 -7.98 6.90
CA ASN A 89 -9.81 -7.57 5.96
C ASN A 89 -10.26 -8.70 5.01
N PRO A 90 -9.35 -9.52 4.44
CA PRO A 90 -9.75 -10.70 3.67
C PRO A 90 -10.53 -11.74 4.50
N THR A 91 -10.16 -11.95 5.76
CA THR A 91 -10.87 -12.87 6.66
C THR A 91 -12.30 -12.39 6.89
N LEU A 92 -12.49 -11.09 7.13
CA LEU A 92 -13.83 -10.50 7.26
C LEU A 92 -14.70 -10.79 6.02
N LYS A 93 -14.16 -10.55 4.83
CA LYS A 93 -14.90 -10.74 3.56
C LYS A 93 -15.26 -12.20 3.27
N THR A 94 -14.43 -13.15 3.71
CA THR A 94 -14.55 -14.56 3.30
C THR A 94 -15.13 -15.46 4.38
N GLN A 95 -15.09 -15.06 5.65
CA GLN A 95 -15.42 -15.93 6.78
C GLN A 95 -16.43 -15.34 7.77
N MET A 96 -16.86 -14.07 7.61
CA MET A 96 -17.92 -13.54 8.48
C MET A 96 -19.28 -14.17 8.17
N ASP A 97 -20.10 -14.32 9.20
CA ASP A 97 -21.54 -14.53 9.06
C ASP A 97 -22.31 -13.19 8.95
N ASP A 98 -23.63 -13.26 8.77
CA ASP A 98 -24.47 -12.06 8.58
C ASP A 98 -24.55 -11.19 9.84
N ASP A 99 -24.57 -11.80 11.03
CA ASP A 99 -24.63 -11.08 12.30
C ASP A 99 -23.34 -10.30 12.54
N GLN A 100 -22.19 -10.89 12.20
CA GLN A 100 -20.90 -10.23 12.25
C GLN A 100 -20.81 -9.08 11.25
N ARG A 101 -21.39 -9.23 10.05
CA ARG A 101 -21.37 -8.20 8.99
C ARG A 101 -22.25 -6.97 9.30
N ALA A 102 -23.25 -7.13 10.16
CA ALA A 102 -24.24 -6.10 10.47
C ALA A 102 -23.78 -5.07 11.54
N ILE A 103 -22.57 -5.22 12.08
CA ILE A 103 -21.91 -4.31 13.04
C ILE A 103 -21.03 -3.31 12.28
#